data_AF-A0A9E5MW22-F1
#
_entry.id   AF-A0A9E5MW22-F1
#
_cell.length_a   1.000
_cell.length_b   1.000
_cell.length_c   1.000
_cell.angle_alpha   90.00
_cell.angle_beta   90.00
_cell.angle_gamma   90.00
#
_symmetry.space_group_name_H-M   'P 1'
#
loop_
_entity.id
_entity.type
_entity.pdbx_description
1 polymer ?
#
loop_
_entity_poly.entity_id
_entity_poly.type
_entity_poly.pdbx_seq_one_letter_code
_entity_poly.pdbx_strand_id
1 'polypeptide(L)'
;MRVTHFARFTAAMGILMAGLVGPSVSFGKDIVDTAVAAGSFKTLAAALQAAGLVEPLKGEGPFTVFAPTDEAFAKLPEGTVEALLQPENKERLIAILKYHVVPAAVKAADVVKLTSADTLAGQRVNIGVADGKVNIDEATVVKTDIHCDNGVIHVIDRVILPSEANIPATAIEAGKFKTLVAALQAAQLVDALSGEGPFTVFAPTDDAFAKLPAGTVESLLKEENRDKLTAILTYHVVPGRIYSDAALQLGRAKTLQGGELKITAPAQGPMVNKAKLIATDIDASNGVIHVIDSVLLPPDPSQAAVEPRRMVEEAVAQGSKLYNQGHPSACARTYAQAMRKMLALKDHGMPAHAVHAMTTALHRAEASHCAESQAWILRGGLDTAYRSMSSDLSETASVR
;
A
#
# COMPACT_ATOMS: atom_id res chain seq x y z
N MET A 1 -71.67 3.37 73.99
CA MET A 1 -70.44 2.59 74.25
C MET A 1 -70.50 1.33 73.40
N ARG A 2 -69.84 1.29 72.23
CA ARG A 2 -69.57 0.04 71.49
C ARG A 2 -68.52 0.27 70.39
N VAL A 3 -67.49 -0.56 70.51
CA VAL A 3 -66.47 -0.93 69.53
C VAL A 3 -67.14 -1.50 68.27
N THR A 4 -66.53 -1.36 67.07
CA THR A 4 -66.11 -2.45 66.14
C THR A 4 -65.96 -2.03 64.66
N HIS A 5 -64.99 -2.71 64.01
CA HIS A 5 -64.58 -2.77 62.60
C HIS A 5 -65.70 -2.78 61.52
N PHE A 6 -65.37 -2.37 60.26
CA PHE A 6 -65.24 -3.24 59.07
C PHE A 6 -65.08 -2.46 57.72
N ALA A 7 -64.00 -2.76 57.00
CA ALA A 7 -63.89 -3.15 55.57
C ALA A 7 -64.12 -2.19 54.36
N ARG A 8 -62.99 -1.98 53.64
CA ARG A 8 -62.66 -2.22 52.20
C ARG A 8 -63.52 -1.70 51.01
N PHE A 9 -62.75 -1.43 49.93
CA PHE A 9 -63.08 -1.25 48.50
C PHE A 9 -63.63 0.15 48.13
N THR A 10 -63.14 0.90 47.13
CA THR A 10 -62.64 0.58 45.78
C THR A 10 -61.73 1.70 45.24
N ALA A 11 -60.83 1.35 44.32
CA ALA A 11 -59.97 2.24 43.53
C ALA A 11 -60.72 3.01 42.42
N ALA A 12 -60.20 4.17 42.01
CA ALA A 12 -59.90 4.52 40.61
C ALA A 12 -59.37 5.96 40.50
N MET A 13 -58.08 6.08 40.18
CA MET A 13 -57.41 7.28 39.69
C MET A 13 -57.55 7.30 38.17
N GLY A 14 -58.04 8.39 37.60
CA GLY A 14 -58.13 8.58 36.15
C GLY A 14 -57.95 10.05 35.80
N ILE A 15 -56.69 10.51 35.71
CA ILE A 15 -56.35 11.82 35.14
C ILE A 15 -55.94 11.60 33.69
N LEU A 16 -56.69 12.28 32.83
CA LEU A 16 -56.53 12.46 31.40
C LEU A 16 -55.14 13.05 31.08
N MET A 17 -54.25 12.28 30.45
CA MET A 17 -53.05 12.79 29.80
C MET A 17 -53.31 12.90 28.30
N ALA A 18 -53.37 14.13 27.81
CA ALA A 18 -53.37 14.46 26.39
C ALA A 18 -52.03 14.02 25.78
N GLY A 19 -52.07 13.02 24.90
CA GLY A 19 -50.89 12.58 24.15
C GLY A 19 -50.44 13.68 23.17
N LEU A 20 -49.25 14.22 23.39
CA LEU A 20 -48.46 14.86 22.36
C LEU A 20 -48.20 13.82 21.27
N VAL A 21 -48.86 13.94 20.12
CA VAL A 21 -48.45 13.24 18.90
C VAL A 21 -47.17 13.95 18.43
N GLY A 22 -46.02 13.38 18.77
CA GLY A 22 -44.76 13.77 18.15
C GLY A 22 -44.82 13.53 16.64
N PRO A 23 -44.04 14.25 15.83
CA PRO A 23 -44.01 14.04 14.39
C PRO A 23 -43.63 12.58 14.13
N SER A 24 -44.44 11.90 13.33
CA SER A 24 -44.14 10.59 12.79
C SER A 24 -42.84 10.70 12.00
N VAL A 25 -41.76 10.17 12.57
CA VAL A 25 -40.53 9.89 11.81
C VAL A 25 -40.92 8.85 10.78
N SER A 26 -41.05 9.28 9.53
CA SER A 26 -41.05 8.38 8.39
C SER A 26 -39.70 7.68 8.38
N PHE A 27 -39.62 6.47 8.93
CA PHE A 27 -38.54 5.53 8.62
C PHE A 27 -38.70 5.17 7.14
N GLY A 28 -37.97 5.84 6.26
CA GLY A 28 -37.77 5.29 4.93
C GLY A 28 -36.97 4.00 5.06
N LYS A 29 -37.08 3.15 4.05
CA LYS A 29 -36.52 1.80 4.11
C LYS A 29 -35.00 1.91 4.02
N ASP A 30 -34.30 1.41 5.03
CA ASP A 30 -32.84 1.26 4.98
C ASP A 30 -32.43 0.22 3.91
N ILE A 31 -31.14 0.07 3.64
CA ILE A 31 -30.62 -0.89 2.65
C ILE A 31 -31.13 -2.32 2.92
N VAL A 32 -31.17 -2.75 4.18
CA VAL A 32 -31.57 -4.10 4.58
C VAL A 32 -33.07 -4.28 4.38
N ASP A 33 -33.87 -3.32 4.82
CA ASP A 33 -35.32 -3.33 4.71
C ASP A 33 -35.77 -3.21 3.23
N THR A 34 -35.00 -2.48 2.41
CA THR A 34 -35.22 -2.38 0.96
C THR A 34 -34.89 -3.70 0.25
N ALA A 35 -33.78 -4.36 0.62
CA ALA A 35 -33.42 -5.67 0.07
C ALA A 35 -34.45 -6.75 0.44
N VAL A 36 -34.92 -6.77 1.69
CA VAL A 36 -35.96 -7.70 2.14
C VAL A 36 -37.30 -7.42 1.44
N ALA A 37 -37.68 -6.14 1.29
CA ALA A 37 -38.91 -5.76 0.61
C ALA A 37 -38.91 -6.08 -0.90
N ALA A 38 -37.74 -6.14 -1.54
CA ALA A 38 -37.60 -6.51 -2.95
C ALA A 38 -37.76 -8.03 -3.20
N GLY A 39 -37.73 -8.86 -2.16
CA GLY A 39 -38.04 -10.30 -2.21
C GLY A 39 -37.07 -11.19 -3.01
N SER A 40 -36.09 -10.58 -3.68
CA SER A 40 -35.17 -11.20 -4.65
C SER A 40 -33.72 -11.32 -4.11
N PHE A 41 -33.54 -11.00 -2.82
CA PHE A 41 -32.25 -10.93 -2.11
C PHE A 41 -32.26 -11.78 -0.82
N LYS A 42 -33.02 -12.88 -0.80
CA LYS A 42 -33.19 -13.68 0.42
C LYS A 42 -31.86 -14.28 0.87
N THR A 43 -31.03 -14.70 -0.09
CA THR A 43 -29.71 -15.27 0.17
C THR A 43 -28.75 -14.22 0.76
N LEU A 44 -28.77 -13.00 0.23
CA LEU A 44 -27.97 -11.89 0.73
C LEU A 44 -28.39 -11.48 2.15
N ALA A 45 -29.69 -11.41 2.45
CA ALA A 45 -30.18 -11.09 3.79
C ALA A 45 -29.75 -12.15 4.83
N ALA A 46 -29.84 -13.43 4.47
CA ALA A 46 -29.35 -14.53 5.30
C ALA A 46 -27.83 -14.45 5.54
N ALA A 47 -27.06 -14.14 4.49
CA ALA A 47 -25.61 -13.93 4.58
C ALA A 47 -25.25 -12.76 5.50
N LEU A 48 -25.92 -11.62 5.37
CA LEU A 48 -25.72 -10.45 6.24
C LEU A 48 -26.02 -10.76 7.71
N GLN A 49 -27.08 -11.55 7.97
CA GLN A 49 -27.44 -11.98 9.31
C GLN A 49 -26.40 -12.95 9.89
N ALA A 50 -25.93 -13.92 9.11
CA ALA A 50 -24.88 -14.85 9.52
C ALA A 50 -23.54 -14.14 9.78
N ALA A 51 -23.20 -13.13 8.96
CA ALA A 51 -22.00 -12.32 9.09
C ALA A 51 -22.07 -11.28 10.22
N GLY A 52 -23.27 -10.96 10.73
CA GLY A 52 -23.48 -9.91 11.74
C GLY A 52 -23.26 -8.50 11.19
N LEU A 53 -23.41 -8.30 9.88
CA LEU A 53 -23.20 -7.00 9.21
C LEU A 53 -24.49 -6.17 9.09
N VAL A 54 -25.61 -6.64 9.66
CA VAL A 54 -26.90 -5.94 9.65
C VAL A 54 -26.80 -4.59 10.37
N GLU A 55 -26.19 -4.53 11.56
CA GLU A 55 -26.07 -3.29 12.33
C GLU A 55 -25.14 -2.26 11.65
N PRO A 56 -23.92 -2.62 11.18
CA PRO A 56 -23.08 -1.69 10.41
C PRO A 56 -23.77 -1.11 9.17
N LEU A 57 -24.54 -1.91 8.44
CA LEU A 57 -25.24 -1.47 7.23
C LEU A 57 -26.56 -0.74 7.51
N LYS A 58 -27.02 -0.70 8.77
CA LYS A 58 -28.10 0.17 9.24
C LYS A 58 -27.59 1.49 9.84
N GLY A 59 -26.26 1.67 9.93
CA GLY A 59 -25.64 2.89 10.43
C GLY A 59 -25.85 4.12 9.52
N GLU A 60 -25.38 5.29 9.99
CA GLU A 60 -25.40 6.53 9.22
C GLU A 60 -24.55 6.38 7.95
N GLY A 61 -25.24 6.30 6.80
CA GLY A 61 -24.63 6.22 5.49
C GLY A 61 -23.98 7.55 5.05
N PRO A 62 -23.45 7.62 3.82
CA PRO A 62 -23.93 6.84 2.69
C PRO A 62 -23.12 5.59 2.35
N PHE A 63 -23.81 4.48 2.08
CA PHE A 63 -23.23 3.26 1.51
C PHE A 63 -23.73 3.01 0.09
N THR A 64 -22.90 2.40 -0.75
CA THR A 64 -23.33 1.81 -2.02
C THR A 64 -23.15 0.30 -1.94
N VAL A 65 -24.23 -0.45 -2.14
CA VAL A 65 -24.21 -1.92 -2.05
C VAL A 65 -24.47 -2.52 -3.41
N PHE A 66 -23.53 -3.33 -3.88
CA PHE A 66 -23.71 -4.18 -5.04
C PHE A 66 -24.40 -5.46 -4.61
N ALA A 67 -25.71 -5.55 -4.80
CA ALA A 67 -26.52 -6.65 -4.30
C ALA A 67 -26.71 -7.73 -5.39
N PRO A 68 -26.09 -8.91 -5.27
CA PRO A 68 -26.36 -10.03 -6.17
C PRO A 68 -27.78 -10.57 -5.95
N THR A 69 -28.47 -10.88 -7.04
CA THR A 69 -29.78 -11.55 -6.98
C THR A 69 -29.64 -13.01 -6.53
N ASP A 70 -30.74 -13.63 -6.11
CA ASP A 70 -30.74 -15.07 -5.81
C ASP A 70 -30.31 -15.91 -7.04
N GLU A 71 -30.59 -15.45 -8.26
CA GLU A 71 -30.08 -16.07 -9.50
C GLU A 71 -28.56 -15.93 -9.66
N ALA A 72 -27.98 -14.81 -9.22
CA ALA A 72 -26.53 -14.60 -9.22
C ALA A 72 -25.81 -15.56 -8.26
N PHE A 73 -26.42 -15.86 -7.11
CA PHE A 73 -25.92 -16.89 -6.19
C PHE A 73 -26.05 -18.30 -6.78
N ALA A 74 -27.11 -18.59 -7.53
CA ALA A 74 -27.29 -19.88 -8.20
C ALA A 74 -26.27 -20.12 -9.33
N LYS A 75 -25.64 -19.08 -9.88
CA LYS A 75 -24.54 -19.20 -10.85
C LYS A 75 -23.20 -19.63 -10.20
N LEU A 76 -23.08 -19.58 -8.87
CA LEU A 76 -21.88 -20.09 -8.20
C LEU A 76 -21.84 -21.63 -8.27
N PRO A 77 -20.65 -22.24 -8.25
CA PRO A 77 -20.54 -23.69 -8.20
C PRO A 77 -21.30 -24.27 -7.01
N GLU A 78 -22.02 -25.37 -7.22
CA GLU A 78 -22.78 -26.07 -6.17
C GLU A 78 -21.87 -26.37 -4.97
N GLY A 79 -22.34 -26.04 -3.75
CA GLY A 79 -21.56 -26.18 -2.51
C GLY A 79 -20.82 -24.92 -2.07
N THR A 80 -20.66 -23.89 -2.92
CA THR A 80 -19.96 -22.65 -2.56
C THR A 80 -20.76 -21.83 -1.56
N VAL A 81 -22.07 -21.69 -1.76
CA VAL A 81 -22.92 -20.90 -0.87
C VAL A 81 -23.08 -21.61 0.48
N GLU A 82 -23.26 -22.93 0.47
CA GLU A 82 -23.32 -23.73 1.69
C GLU A 82 -22.01 -23.65 2.48
N ALA A 83 -20.86 -23.74 1.80
CA ALA A 83 -19.56 -23.57 2.43
C ALA A 83 -19.40 -22.16 3.03
N LEU A 84 -19.80 -21.11 2.30
CA LEU A 84 -19.69 -19.73 2.79
C LEU A 84 -20.61 -19.42 3.99
N LEU A 85 -21.75 -20.12 4.10
CA LEU A 85 -22.68 -19.98 5.23
C LEU A 85 -22.26 -20.79 6.47
N GLN A 86 -21.23 -21.64 6.36
CA GLN A 86 -20.70 -22.36 7.52
C GLN A 86 -20.01 -21.40 8.50
N PRO A 87 -20.17 -21.61 9.82
CA PRO A 87 -19.56 -20.75 10.84
C PRO A 87 -18.03 -20.70 10.76
N GLU A 88 -17.40 -21.76 10.26
CA GLU A 88 -15.95 -21.82 10.00
C GLU A 88 -15.50 -20.82 8.93
N ASN A 89 -16.39 -20.42 8.00
CA ASN A 89 -16.10 -19.48 6.91
C ASN A 89 -16.64 -18.07 7.18
N LYS A 90 -17.07 -17.78 8.41
CA LYS A 90 -17.68 -16.48 8.76
C LYS A 90 -16.78 -15.29 8.40
N GLU A 91 -15.47 -15.40 8.59
CA GLU A 91 -14.52 -14.33 8.23
C GLU A 91 -14.45 -14.10 6.72
N ARG A 92 -14.47 -15.18 5.92
CA ARG A 92 -14.56 -15.09 4.45
C ARG A 92 -15.88 -14.46 4.02
N LEU A 93 -17.00 -14.85 4.64
CA LEU A 93 -18.31 -14.26 4.36
C LEU A 93 -18.33 -12.75 4.65
N ILE A 94 -17.75 -12.33 5.79
CA ILE A 94 -17.60 -10.91 6.13
C ILE A 94 -16.75 -10.18 5.08
N ALA A 95 -15.64 -10.77 4.63
CA ALA A 95 -14.78 -10.16 3.61
C ALA A 95 -15.51 -10.00 2.26
N ILE A 96 -16.24 -11.03 1.81
CA ILE A 96 -17.04 -11.00 0.59
C ILE A 96 -18.12 -9.93 0.68
N LEU A 97 -18.86 -9.89 1.78
CA LEU A 97 -19.93 -8.89 1.96
C LEU A 97 -19.37 -7.47 2.03
N LYS A 98 -18.24 -7.26 2.70
CA LYS A 98 -17.52 -5.97 2.69
C LYS A 98 -17.03 -5.58 1.29
N TYR A 99 -16.68 -6.55 0.44
CA TYR A 99 -16.26 -6.31 -0.94
C TYR A 99 -17.42 -5.82 -1.81
N HIS A 100 -18.65 -6.23 -1.50
CA HIS A 100 -19.85 -5.72 -2.17
C HIS A 100 -20.28 -4.32 -1.68
N VAL A 101 -19.63 -3.76 -0.66
CA VAL A 101 -20.03 -2.50 -0.04
C VAL A 101 -18.95 -1.45 -0.25
N VAL A 102 -19.33 -0.34 -0.87
CA VAL A 102 -18.51 0.86 -1.01
C VAL A 102 -18.99 1.88 0.03
N PRO A 103 -18.10 2.42 0.89
CA PRO A 103 -18.44 3.40 1.93
C PRO A 103 -18.60 4.82 1.35
N ALA A 104 -19.34 4.96 0.26
CA ALA A 104 -19.67 6.23 -0.37
C ALA A 104 -21.00 6.11 -1.11
N ALA A 105 -21.73 7.23 -1.29
CA ALA A 105 -22.86 7.31 -2.21
C ALA A 105 -22.33 7.45 -3.65
N VAL A 106 -22.35 6.36 -4.41
CA VAL A 106 -21.98 6.36 -5.82
C VAL A 106 -23.23 6.06 -6.65
N LYS A 107 -23.83 7.12 -7.21
CA LYS A 107 -24.98 7.00 -8.12
C LYS A 107 -24.52 6.47 -9.48
N ALA A 108 -25.39 5.86 -10.27
CA ALA A 108 -25.01 5.33 -11.57
C ALA A 108 -24.35 6.36 -12.49
N ALA A 109 -24.81 7.62 -12.43
CA ALA A 109 -24.23 8.74 -13.18
C ALA A 109 -22.77 9.09 -12.78
N ASP A 110 -22.34 8.68 -11.59
CA ASP A 110 -20.98 8.82 -11.11
C ASP A 110 -20.20 7.50 -11.25
N VAL A 111 -20.85 6.34 -11.09
CA VAL A 111 -20.27 5.01 -11.38
C VAL A 111 -19.71 4.97 -12.81
N VAL A 112 -20.43 5.50 -13.81
CA VAL A 112 -19.96 5.51 -15.21
C VAL A 112 -18.74 6.40 -15.46
N LYS A 113 -18.40 7.31 -14.54
CA LYS A 113 -17.21 8.17 -14.62
C LYS A 113 -16.02 7.57 -13.87
N LEU A 114 -16.27 6.58 -13.03
CA LEU A 114 -15.25 5.92 -12.23
C LEU A 114 -14.72 4.70 -12.98
N THR A 115 -13.42 4.47 -12.85
CA THR A 115 -12.76 3.26 -13.33
C THR A 115 -12.64 2.20 -12.24
N SER A 116 -12.78 2.59 -10.98
CA SER A 116 -12.72 1.71 -9.82
C SER A 116 -13.34 2.38 -8.58
N ALA A 117 -13.70 1.60 -7.57
CA ALA A 117 -14.15 2.10 -6.27
C ALA A 117 -13.54 1.30 -5.11
N ASP A 118 -13.16 2.00 -4.04
CA ASP A 118 -12.64 1.38 -2.82
C ASP A 118 -13.78 0.73 -2.02
N THR A 119 -13.62 -0.54 -1.66
CA THR A 119 -14.62 -1.28 -0.87
C THR A 119 -14.25 -1.32 0.61
N LEU A 120 -15.20 -1.69 1.45
CA LEU A 120 -14.95 -1.93 2.88
C LEU A 120 -14.02 -3.13 3.13
N ALA A 121 -13.76 -3.98 2.14
CA ALA A 121 -12.80 -5.08 2.25
C ALA A 121 -11.34 -4.61 2.03
N GLY A 122 -11.13 -3.35 1.63
CA GLY A 122 -9.81 -2.80 1.33
C GLY A 122 -9.28 -3.14 -0.07
N GLN A 123 -9.84 -4.15 -0.72
CA GLN A 123 -9.69 -4.39 -2.16
C GLN A 123 -10.61 -3.46 -2.94
N ARG A 124 -10.18 -2.97 -4.11
CA ARG A 124 -11.05 -2.16 -4.95
C ARG A 124 -11.86 -3.05 -5.90
N VAL A 125 -13.02 -2.56 -6.32
CA VAL A 125 -13.76 -3.15 -7.44
C VAL A 125 -13.44 -2.37 -8.70
N ASN A 126 -13.25 -3.06 -9.82
CA ASN A 126 -13.04 -2.40 -11.11
C ASN A 126 -14.40 -2.10 -11.73
N ILE A 127 -14.56 -0.88 -12.24
CA ILE A 127 -15.81 -0.43 -12.85
C ILE A 127 -15.52 -0.19 -14.33
N GLY A 128 -16.19 -0.96 -15.19
CA GLY A 128 -16.13 -0.83 -16.64
C GLY A 128 -17.49 -0.45 -17.20
N VAL A 129 -17.52 0.34 -18.27
CA VAL A 129 -18.74 0.58 -19.04
C VAL A 129 -18.55 -0.01 -20.42
N ALA A 130 -19.32 -1.04 -20.75
CA ALA A 130 -19.32 -1.70 -22.05
C ALA A 130 -20.75 -1.76 -22.59
N ASP A 131 -20.95 -1.37 -23.85
CA ASP A 131 -22.25 -1.42 -24.53
C ASP A 131 -23.41 -0.72 -23.78
N GLY A 132 -23.10 0.37 -23.08
CA GLY A 132 -24.08 1.12 -22.28
C GLY A 132 -24.50 0.43 -20.98
N LYS A 133 -23.86 -0.68 -20.60
CA LYS A 133 -24.03 -1.36 -19.32
C LYS A 133 -22.80 -1.17 -18.44
N VAL A 134 -23.06 -1.04 -17.15
CA VAL A 134 -22.01 -0.97 -16.13
C VAL A 134 -21.65 -2.40 -15.71
N ASN A 135 -20.36 -2.73 -15.78
CA ASN A 135 -19.79 -3.96 -15.27
C ASN A 135 -18.92 -3.62 -14.04
N ILE A 136 -19.03 -4.45 -13.03
CA ILE A 136 -18.26 -4.38 -11.79
C ILE A 136 -17.49 -5.68 -11.71
N ASP A 137 -16.18 -5.60 -11.94
CA ASP A 137 -15.31 -6.73 -12.25
C ASP A 137 -15.93 -7.60 -13.36
N GLU A 138 -16.37 -8.81 -13.03
CA GLU A 138 -17.01 -9.75 -13.96
C GLU A 138 -18.55 -9.79 -13.86
N ALA A 139 -19.15 -8.92 -13.03
CA ALA A 139 -20.59 -8.87 -12.81
C ALA A 139 -21.22 -7.69 -13.57
N THR A 140 -22.34 -7.92 -14.25
CA THR A 140 -23.08 -6.86 -14.95
C THR A 140 -24.17 -6.32 -14.03
N VAL A 141 -24.29 -4.99 -13.97
CA VAL A 141 -25.36 -4.32 -13.23
C VAL A 141 -26.67 -4.43 -14.01
N VAL A 142 -27.66 -5.10 -13.42
CA VAL A 142 -29.00 -5.33 -14.00
C VAL A 142 -29.95 -4.17 -13.70
N LYS A 143 -29.86 -3.62 -12.50
CA LYS A 143 -30.72 -2.52 -12.05
C LYS A 143 -29.92 -1.55 -11.20
N THR A 144 -29.92 -0.28 -11.56
CA THR A 144 -29.19 0.77 -10.87
C THR A 144 -30.11 1.66 -10.02
N ASP A 145 -29.49 2.45 -9.15
CA ASP A 145 -30.12 3.60 -8.45
C ASP A 145 -31.36 3.26 -7.61
N ILE A 146 -31.32 2.13 -6.90
CA ILE A 146 -32.33 1.87 -5.87
C ILE A 146 -31.97 2.71 -4.65
N HIS A 147 -32.71 3.80 -4.45
CA HIS A 147 -32.50 4.72 -3.34
C HIS A 147 -32.97 4.13 -2.01
N CYS A 148 -32.10 4.18 -1.02
CA CYS A 148 -32.36 3.85 0.38
C CYS A 148 -32.01 5.07 1.25
N ASP A 149 -32.55 5.14 2.46
CA ASP A 149 -32.31 6.29 3.36
C ASP A 149 -30.83 6.47 3.72
N ASN A 150 -30.08 5.37 3.75
CA ASN A 150 -28.66 5.34 4.10
C ASN A 150 -27.75 4.96 2.92
N GLY A 151 -28.23 5.02 1.68
CA GLY A 151 -27.41 4.66 0.54
C GLY A 151 -28.09 4.37 -0.78
N VAL A 152 -27.38 3.64 -1.64
CA VAL A 152 -27.86 3.21 -2.96
C VAL A 152 -27.57 1.72 -3.14
N ILE A 153 -28.55 0.97 -3.65
CA ILE A 153 -28.36 -0.43 -4.06
C ILE A 153 -28.27 -0.50 -5.59
N HIS A 154 -27.24 -1.18 -6.08
CA HIS A 154 -27.12 -1.58 -7.48
C HIS A 154 -27.18 -3.10 -7.56
N VAL A 155 -28.09 -3.62 -8.37
CA VAL A 155 -28.33 -5.05 -8.49
C VAL A 155 -27.39 -5.63 -9.53
N ILE A 156 -26.64 -6.66 -9.16
CA ILE A 156 -25.68 -7.34 -10.05
C ILE A 156 -26.14 -8.76 -10.37
N ASP A 157 -25.76 -9.26 -11.54
CA ASP A 157 -26.14 -10.59 -12.04
C ASP A 157 -25.18 -11.71 -11.64
N ARG A 158 -24.09 -11.38 -10.95
CA ARG A 158 -23.07 -12.33 -10.46
C ARG A 158 -22.52 -11.86 -9.11
N VAL A 159 -22.15 -12.80 -8.24
CA VAL A 159 -21.45 -12.49 -6.98
C VAL A 159 -20.02 -12.06 -7.30
N ILE A 160 -19.57 -10.91 -6.77
CA ILE A 160 -18.19 -10.47 -6.88
C ILE A 160 -17.38 -11.05 -5.71
N LEU A 161 -16.27 -11.72 -6.03
CA LEU A 161 -15.43 -12.38 -5.04
C LEU A 161 -14.10 -11.61 -4.92
N PRO A 162 -13.68 -11.24 -3.71
CA PRO A 162 -12.36 -10.66 -3.52
C PRO A 162 -11.28 -11.71 -3.82
N SER A 163 -10.08 -11.24 -4.14
CA SER A 163 -8.95 -12.12 -4.36
C SER A 163 -8.54 -12.77 -3.02
N GLU A 164 -8.63 -14.11 -2.94
CA GLU A 164 -8.22 -14.89 -1.77
C GLU A 164 -6.72 -15.25 -1.80
N ALA A 165 -6.14 -15.37 -3.00
CA ALA A 165 -4.74 -15.64 -3.21
C ALA A 165 -3.87 -14.49 -2.68
N ASN A 166 -2.85 -14.83 -1.87
CA ASN A 166 -1.82 -13.87 -1.44
C ASN A 166 -0.85 -13.58 -2.59
N ILE A 167 0.01 -12.58 -2.44
CA ILE A 167 0.93 -12.16 -3.50
C ILE A 167 1.74 -13.33 -4.11
N PRO A 168 2.40 -14.22 -3.31
CA PRO A 168 3.09 -15.38 -3.88
C PRO A 168 2.16 -16.34 -4.63
N ALA A 169 0.98 -16.64 -4.10
CA ALA A 169 0.01 -17.52 -4.74
C ALA A 169 -0.50 -16.93 -6.07
N THR A 170 -0.85 -15.65 -6.09
CA THR A 170 -1.27 -14.93 -7.31
C THR A 170 -0.17 -14.95 -8.38
N ALA A 171 1.10 -14.80 -7.98
CA ALA A 171 2.23 -14.88 -8.90
C ALA A 171 2.41 -16.31 -9.47
N ILE A 172 2.18 -17.35 -8.67
CA ILE A 172 2.24 -18.75 -9.12
C ILE A 172 1.11 -19.06 -10.12
N GLU A 173 -0.13 -18.65 -9.80
CA GLU A 173 -1.31 -18.84 -10.65
C GLU A 173 -1.16 -18.15 -12.01
N ALA A 174 -0.56 -16.96 -12.03
CA ALA A 174 -0.32 -16.23 -13.27
C ALA A 174 0.67 -16.93 -14.22
N GLY A 175 1.50 -17.86 -13.72
CA GLY A 175 2.39 -18.73 -14.51
C GLY A 175 3.56 -18.04 -15.25
N LYS A 176 3.66 -16.71 -15.20
CA LYS A 176 4.64 -15.85 -15.91
C LYS A 176 5.78 -15.32 -15.01
N PHE A 177 5.84 -15.80 -13.77
CA PHE A 177 6.75 -15.31 -12.72
C PHE A 177 7.63 -16.43 -12.15
N LYS A 178 7.99 -17.43 -12.96
CA LYS A 178 8.70 -18.63 -12.47
C LYS A 178 10.04 -18.27 -11.85
N THR A 179 10.77 -17.35 -12.47
CA THR A 179 12.08 -16.87 -11.99
C THR A 179 11.95 -16.09 -10.69
N LEU A 180 10.91 -15.26 -10.57
CA LEU A 180 10.62 -14.51 -9.34
C LEU A 180 10.27 -15.44 -8.18
N VAL A 181 9.42 -16.44 -8.41
CA VAL A 181 9.04 -17.43 -7.38
C VAL A 181 10.28 -18.23 -6.93
N ALA A 182 11.13 -18.66 -7.86
CA ALA A 182 12.38 -19.33 -7.53
C ALA A 182 13.33 -18.43 -6.70
N ALA A 183 13.43 -17.15 -7.05
CA ALA A 183 14.20 -16.16 -6.29
C ALA A 183 13.64 -15.95 -4.87
N LEU A 184 12.32 -15.87 -4.72
CA LEU A 184 11.65 -15.74 -3.41
C LEU A 184 11.89 -16.97 -2.53
N GLN A 185 11.87 -18.16 -3.11
CA GLN A 185 12.18 -19.41 -2.41
C GLN A 185 13.65 -19.45 -1.96
N ALA A 186 14.59 -19.10 -2.85
CA ALA A 186 16.02 -19.05 -2.53
C ALA A 186 16.35 -18.01 -1.44
N ALA A 187 15.64 -16.87 -1.44
CA ALA A 187 15.78 -15.83 -0.43
C ALA A 187 14.99 -16.10 0.86
N GLN A 188 14.18 -17.16 0.91
CA GLN A 188 13.26 -17.46 2.04
C GLN A 188 12.30 -16.31 2.37
N LEU A 189 11.87 -15.55 1.36
CA LEU A 189 10.97 -14.40 1.53
C LEU A 189 9.49 -14.72 1.27
N VAL A 190 9.17 -15.97 0.91
CA VAL A 190 7.79 -16.40 0.65
C VAL A 190 6.91 -16.14 1.87
N ASP A 191 7.33 -16.58 3.05
CA ASP A 191 6.56 -16.40 4.29
C ASP A 191 6.41 -14.92 4.67
N ALA A 192 7.45 -14.12 4.45
CA ALA A 192 7.42 -12.69 4.70
C ALA A 192 6.41 -11.96 3.79
N LEU A 193 6.37 -12.34 2.50
CA LEU A 193 5.40 -11.81 1.53
C LEU A 193 4.01 -12.43 1.65
N SER A 194 3.87 -13.54 2.37
CA SER A 194 2.58 -14.14 2.74
C SER A 194 2.04 -13.60 4.07
N GLY A 195 2.83 -12.81 4.81
CA GLY A 195 2.43 -12.22 6.09
C GLY A 195 1.31 -11.17 5.98
N GLU A 196 0.95 -10.60 7.13
CA GLU A 196 -0.09 -9.57 7.22
C GLU A 196 0.34 -8.31 6.43
N GLY A 197 -0.28 -8.15 5.26
CA GLY A 197 -0.13 -6.97 4.41
C GLY A 197 -0.87 -5.74 4.96
N PRO A 198 -0.95 -4.64 4.19
CA PRO A 198 -0.81 -4.64 2.74
C PRO A 198 0.62 -4.38 2.22
N PHE A 199 0.98 -5.08 1.14
CA PHE A 199 2.19 -4.84 0.37
C PHE A 199 1.88 -4.48 -1.09
N THR A 200 2.74 -3.69 -1.71
CA THR A 200 2.73 -3.43 -3.15
C THR A 200 3.99 -4.03 -3.75
N VAL A 201 3.84 -4.99 -4.66
CA VAL A 201 4.97 -5.71 -5.26
C VAL A 201 5.07 -5.39 -6.74
N PHE A 202 6.21 -4.86 -7.15
CA PHE A 202 6.55 -4.69 -8.55
C PHE A 202 7.15 -6.01 -9.05
N ALA A 203 6.35 -6.86 -9.67
CA ALA A 203 6.76 -8.20 -10.10
C ALA A 203 7.38 -8.19 -11.51
N PRO A 204 8.70 -8.43 -11.65
CA PRO A 204 9.33 -8.58 -12.95
C PRO A 204 8.89 -9.89 -13.62
N THR A 205 8.54 -9.81 -14.90
CA THR A 205 8.26 -10.99 -15.74
C THR A 205 9.51 -11.83 -15.99
N ASP A 206 9.34 -13.09 -16.40
CA ASP A 206 10.48 -13.92 -16.83
C ASP A 206 11.28 -13.26 -17.98
N ASP A 207 10.61 -12.53 -18.88
CA ASP A 207 11.25 -11.73 -19.92
C ASP A 207 12.10 -10.57 -19.36
N ALA A 208 11.69 -9.98 -18.24
CA ALA A 208 12.45 -8.95 -17.55
C ALA A 208 13.77 -9.50 -16.99
N PHE A 209 13.76 -10.73 -16.47
CA PHE A 209 14.98 -11.43 -16.04
C PHE A 209 15.87 -11.82 -17.22
N ALA A 210 15.28 -12.20 -18.37
CA ALA A 210 16.03 -12.52 -19.58
C ALA A 210 16.78 -11.32 -20.19
N LYS A 211 16.34 -10.09 -19.90
CA LYS A 211 17.06 -8.86 -20.28
C LYS A 211 18.35 -8.63 -19.48
N LEU A 212 18.54 -9.32 -18.35
CA LEU A 212 19.77 -9.22 -17.58
C LEU A 212 20.92 -9.93 -18.33
N PRO A 213 22.17 -9.48 -18.16
CA PRO A 213 23.32 -10.16 -18.75
C PRO A 213 23.36 -11.64 -18.37
N ALA A 214 23.67 -12.51 -19.32
CA ALA A 214 23.77 -13.95 -19.10
C ALA A 214 24.71 -14.26 -17.91
N GLY A 215 24.28 -15.17 -17.03
CA GLY A 215 24.99 -15.51 -15.78
C GLY A 215 24.63 -14.62 -14.57
N THR A 216 23.93 -13.49 -14.74
CA THR A 216 23.52 -12.62 -13.62
C THR A 216 22.51 -13.32 -12.71
N VAL A 217 21.47 -13.92 -13.28
CA VAL A 217 20.43 -14.61 -12.49
C VAL A 217 21.01 -15.82 -11.78
N GLU A 218 21.83 -16.62 -12.47
CA GLU A 218 22.52 -17.77 -11.90
C GLU A 218 23.44 -17.36 -10.75
N SER A 219 24.18 -16.25 -10.90
CA SER A 219 25.01 -15.71 -9.82
C SER A 219 24.16 -15.24 -8.64
N LEU A 220 23.02 -14.57 -8.88
CA LEU A 220 22.13 -14.06 -7.84
C LEU A 220 21.43 -15.18 -7.06
N LEU A 221 21.19 -16.34 -7.68
CA LEU A 221 20.58 -17.51 -7.04
C LEU A 221 21.57 -18.34 -6.20
N LYS A 222 22.87 -18.05 -6.25
CA LYS A 222 23.87 -18.71 -5.38
C LYS A 222 23.70 -18.26 -3.94
N GLU A 223 23.91 -19.16 -2.99
CA GLU A 223 23.82 -18.89 -1.55
C GLU A 223 24.73 -17.73 -1.12
N GLU A 224 25.93 -17.62 -1.71
CA GLU A 224 26.89 -16.54 -1.47
C GLU A 224 26.34 -15.13 -1.80
N ASN A 225 25.32 -15.04 -2.66
CA ASN A 225 24.69 -13.79 -3.06
C ASN A 225 23.28 -13.60 -2.47
N ARG A 226 22.91 -14.41 -1.47
CA ARG A 226 21.57 -14.36 -0.86
C ARG A 226 21.23 -12.99 -0.27
N ASP A 227 22.20 -12.29 0.31
CA ASP A 227 21.99 -10.94 0.85
C ASP A 227 21.66 -9.93 -0.26
N LYS A 228 22.35 -10.05 -1.40
CA LYS A 228 22.06 -9.23 -2.59
C LYS A 228 20.69 -9.55 -3.16
N LEU A 229 20.35 -10.84 -3.25
CA LEU A 229 19.04 -11.29 -3.72
C LEU A 229 17.93 -10.73 -2.82
N THR A 230 18.12 -10.80 -1.51
CA THR A 230 17.19 -10.25 -0.51
C THR A 230 17.03 -8.74 -0.67
N ALA A 231 18.13 -8.01 -0.86
CA ALA A 231 18.10 -6.56 -1.12
C ALA A 231 17.35 -6.23 -2.43
N ILE A 232 17.56 -7.00 -3.50
CA ILE A 232 16.85 -6.81 -4.77
C ILE A 232 15.35 -7.08 -4.58
N LEU A 233 14.98 -8.20 -3.96
CA LEU A 233 13.58 -8.57 -3.76
C LEU A 233 12.85 -7.57 -2.86
N THR A 234 13.48 -7.14 -1.76
CA THR A 234 12.91 -6.11 -0.87
C THR A 234 12.85 -4.72 -1.51
N TYR A 235 13.66 -4.44 -2.54
CA TYR A 235 13.58 -3.21 -3.34
C TYR A 235 12.39 -3.21 -4.32
N HIS A 236 11.86 -4.39 -4.69
CA HIS A 236 10.63 -4.49 -5.47
C HIS A 236 9.36 -4.39 -4.62
N VAL A 237 9.49 -4.35 -3.30
CA VAL A 237 8.36 -4.37 -2.37
C VAL A 237 8.24 -3.03 -1.67
N VAL A 238 7.05 -2.46 -1.71
CA VAL A 238 6.68 -1.22 -1.03
C VAL A 238 5.63 -1.54 0.04
N PRO A 239 5.79 -1.08 1.29
CA PRO A 239 4.76 -1.22 2.30
C PRO A 239 3.54 -0.36 1.95
N GLY A 240 2.34 -0.90 2.16
CA GLY A 240 1.08 -0.27 1.81
C GLY A 240 0.45 -0.85 0.55
N ARG A 241 -0.85 -0.63 0.41
CA ARG A 241 -1.63 -0.94 -0.80
C ARG A 241 -1.64 0.30 -1.68
N ILE A 242 -0.82 0.30 -2.74
CA ILE A 242 -0.68 1.46 -3.63
C ILE A 242 -1.04 1.02 -5.04
N TYR A 243 -2.21 1.48 -5.48
CA TYR A 243 -2.66 1.31 -6.86
C TYR A 243 -1.96 2.30 -7.80
N SER A 244 -2.07 2.06 -9.10
CA SER A 244 -1.36 2.79 -10.15
C SER A 244 -1.69 4.29 -10.17
N ASP A 245 -2.93 4.66 -9.94
CA ASP A 245 -3.40 6.04 -9.85
C ASP A 245 -2.80 6.77 -8.64
N ALA A 246 -2.85 6.17 -7.45
CA ALA A 246 -2.23 6.70 -6.25
C ALA A 246 -0.70 6.77 -6.37
N ALA A 247 -0.08 5.74 -6.98
CA ALA A 247 1.35 5.67 -7.24
C ALA A 247 1.83 6.83 -8.13
N LEU A 248 1.06 7.15 -9.17
CA LEU A 248 1.35 8.25 -10.10
C LEU A 248 1.21 9.63 -9.44
N GLN A 249 0.28 9.79 -8.50
CA GLN A 249 0.12 11.04 -7.74
C GLN A 249 1.25 11.25 -6.72
N LEU A 250 1.69 10.17 -6.05
CA LEU A 250 2.81 10.22 -5.10
C LEU A 250 4.13 10.52 -5.82
N GLY A 251 4.34 9.94 -7.01
CA GLY A 251 5.55 10.10 -7.83
C GLY A 251 6.81 9.46 -7.23
N ARG A 252 6.80 9.09 -5.94
CA ARG A 252 7.87 8.36 -5.24
C ARG A 252 7.27 7.41 -4.21
N ALA A 253 7.90 6.26 -4.02
CA ALA A 253 7.53 5.28 -3.00
C ALA A 253 8.78 4.72 -2.30
N LYS A 254 8.74 4.60 -0.97
CA LYS A 254 9.84 4.01 -0.20
C LYS A 254 9.68 2.49 -0.16
N THR A 255 10.75 1.76 -0.45
CA THR A 255 10.76 0.28 -0.46
C THR A 255 11.07 -0.30 0.91
N LEU A 256 10.82 -1.61 1.09
CA LEU A 256 11.23 -2.33 2.30
C LEU A 256 12.76 -2.38 2.47
N GLN A 257 13.51 -2.34 1.37
CA GLN A 257 14.98 -2.25 1.40
C GLN A 257 15.46 -0.90 1.98
N GLY A 258 14.62 0.13 1.92
CA GLY A 258 14.91 1.48 2.41
C GLY A 258 15.11 2.51 1.30
N GLY A 259 15.50 2.08 0.09
CA GLY A 259 15.62 2.95 -1.08
C GLY A 259 14.28 3.42 -1.64
N GLU A 260 14.31 4.50 -2.43
CA GLU A 260 13.12 5.04 -3.09
C GLU A 260 12.97 4.55 -4.54
N LEU A 261 11.73 4.27 -4.92
CA LEU A 261 11.29 4.08 -6.30
C LEU A 261 10.71 5.39 -6.82
N LYS A 262 11.15 5.82 -7.99
CA LYS A 262 10.59 6.97 -8.71
C LYS A 262 9.50 6.48 -9.65
N ILE A 263 8.28 6.92 -9.46
CA ILE A 263 7.13 6.56 -10.29
C ILE A 263 6.84 7.74 -11.23
N THR A 264 6.78 7.49 -12.54
CA THR A 264 6.52 8.52 -13.54
C THR A 264 5.63 7.99 -14.64
N ALA A 265 4.73 8.81 -15.20
CA ALA A 265 3.99 8.50 -16.42
C ALA A 265 4.40 9.45 -17.56
N PRO A 266 5.52 9.18 -18.27
CA PRO A 266 5.76 9.83 -19.55
C PRO A 266 4.69 9.43 -20.58
N ALA A 267 4.66 10.13 -21.73
CA ALA A 267 3.69 9.88 -22.82
C ALA A 267 3.68 8.42 -23.35
N GLN A 268 4.69 7.62 -23.01
CA GLN A 268 4.84 6.22 -23.42
C GLN A 268 4.25 5.21 -22.41
N GLY A 269 3.67 5.68 -21.30
CA GLY A 269 3.01 4.87 -20.27
C GLY A 269 3.66 4.99 -18.87
N PRO A 270 3.03 4.42 -17.83
CA PRO A 270 3.56 4.42 -16.48
C PRO A 270 4.87 3.63 -16.37
N MET A 271 5.83 4.19 -15.64
CA MET A 271 7.15 3.63 -15.41
C MET A 271 7.55 3.76 -13.94
N VAL A 272 8.25 2.74 -13.43
CA VAL A 272 8.92 2.76 -12.13
C VAL A 272 10.43 2.74 -12.38
N ASN A 273 11.11 3.80 -11.97
CA ASN A 273 12.49 4.13 -12.33
C ASN A 273 12.70 4.15 -13.85
N LYS A 274 13.17 3.04 -14.41
CA LYS A 274 13.37 2.83 -15.85
C LYS A 274 12.59 1.62 -16.38
N ALA A 275 11.86 0.92 -15.51
CA ALA A 275 11.05 -0.24 -15.84
C ALA A 275 9.64 0.21 -16.25
N LYS A 276 9.13 -0.33 -17.35
CA LYS A 276 7.76 -0.07 -17.83
C LYS A 276 6.79 -0.99 -17.12
N LEU A 277 5.63 -0.47 -16.72
CA LEU A 277 4.54 -1.29 -16.20
C LEU A 277 3.79 -1.93 -17.37
N ILE A 278 3.73 -3.26 -17.39
CA ILE A 278 3.05 -4.06 -18.42
C ILE A 278 1.59 -4.27 -18.05
N ALA A 279 1.34 -4.62 -16.78
CA ALA A 279 0.02 -4.75 -16.20
C ALA A 279 0.06 -4.14 -14.80
N THR A 280 -1.01 -3.47 -14.41
CA THR A 280 -1.10 -2.77 -13.13
C THR A 280 -2.30 -3.25 -12.35
N ASP A 281 -2.27 -3.02 -11.04
CA ASP A 281 -3.42 -3.21 -10.16
C ASP A 281 -3.97 -4.64 -10.13
N ILE A 282 -3.07 -5.63 -10.08
CA ILE A 282 -3.48 -7.01 -9.84
C ILE A 282 -3.71 -7.17 -8.33
N ASP A 283 -4.95 -7.36 -7.93
CA ASP A 283 -5.33 -7.52 -6.53
C ASP A 283 -4.89 -8.88 -5.97
N ALA A 284 -4.35 -8.85 -4.75
CA ALA A 284 -4.07 -10.01 -3.92
C ALA A 284 -4.68 -9.79 -2.53
N SER A 285 -4.89 -10.86 -1.76
CA SER A 285 -5.50 -10.77 -0.42
C SER A 285 -4.71 -9.87 0.53
N ASN A 286 -3.38 -9.91 0.43
CA ASN A 286 -2.47 -9.14 1.28
C ASN A 286 -1.75 -7.98 0.53
N GLY A 287 -2.25 -7.56 -0.63
CA GLY A 287 -1.58 -6.49 -1.37
C GLY A 287 -2.02 -6.27 -2.81
N VAL A 288 -1.16 -5.61 -3.56
CA VAL A 288 -1.32 -5.32 -5.00
C VAL A 288 -0.04 -5.67 -5.73
N ILE A 289 -0.16 -6.26 -6.92
CA ILE A 289 0.96 -6.60 -7.80
C ILE A 289 0.90 -5.69 -9.03
N HIS A 290 2.05 -5.07 -9.35
CA HIS A 290 2.28 -4.36 -10.61
C HIS A 290 3.34 -5.10 -11.41
N VAL A 291 2.99 -5.51 -12.62
CA VAL A 291 3.87 -6.27 -13.49
C VAL A 291 4.80 -5.31 -14.22
N ILE A 292 6.10 -5.57 -14.14
CA ILE A 292 7.14 -4.74 -14.78
C ILE A 292 7.94 -5.52 -15.81
N ASP A 293 8.49 -4.78 -16.79
CA ASP A 293 9.24 -5.34 -17.90
C ASP A 293 10.75 -5.45 -17.67
N SER A 294 11.25 -4.94 -16.54
CA SER A 294 12.67 -4.85 -16.22
C SER A 294 12.89 -5.02 -14.71
N VAL A 295 13.94 -5.74 -14.30
CA VAL A 295 14.26 -5.93 -12.87
C VAL A 295 14.76 -4.63 -12.26
N LEU A 296 14.19 -4.24 -11.12
CA LEU A 296 14.61 -3.09 -10.32
C LEU A 296 15.84 -3.45 -9.50
N LEU A 297 16.97 -2.88 -9.85
CA LEU A 297 18.19 -3.03 -9.05
C LEU A 297 18.25 -1.88 -8.03
N PRO A 298 18.43 -2.17 -6.73
CA PRO A 298 18.65 -1.13 -5.76
C PRO A 298 19.90 -0.34 -6.14
N PRO A 299 19.94 0.98 -5.91
CA PRO A 299 21.16 1.74 -6.11
C PRO A 299 22.26 1.12 -5.25
N ASP A 300 23.36 0.73 -5.89
CA ASP A 300 24.51 0.18 -5.19
C ASP A 300 24.99 1.21 -4.16
N PRO A 301 25.13 0.88 -2.87
CA PRO A 301 25.73 1.79 -1.88
C PRO A 301 27.06 2.37 -2.36
N SER A 302 27.81 1.59 -3.15
CA SER A 302 29.05 2.00 -3.80
C SER A 302 28.87 3.11 -4.84
N GLN A 303 27.73 3.12 -5.55
CA GLN A 303 27.37 4.15 -6.52
C GLN A 303 26.68 5.36 -5.86
N ALA A 304 25.91 5.14 -4.79
CA ALA A 304 25.31 6.22 -4.01
C ALA A 304 26.38 7.09 -3.31
N ALA A 305 27.50 6.49 -2.90
CA ALA A 305 28.65 7.20 -2.34
C ALA A 305 29.53 7.94 -3.38
N VAL A 306 29.29 7.78 -4.70
CA VAL A 306 30.08 8.45 -5.75
C VAL A 306 29.93 9.97 -5.69
N GLU A 307 28.70 10.48 -5.49
CA GLU A 307 28.45 11.91 -5.36
C GLU A 307 29.14 12.51 -4.12
N PRO A 308 28.94 11.99 -2.89
CA PRO A 308 29.69 12.44 -1.73
C PRO A 308 31.21 12.36 -1.90
N ARG A 309 31.75 11.29 -2.50
CA ARG A 309 33.19 11.19 -2.78
C ARG A 309 33.68 12.27 -3.72
N ARG A 310 32.95 12.51 -4.81
CA ARG A 310 33.29 13.57 -5.77
C ARG A 310 33.24 14.94 -5.09
N MET A 311 32.25 15.17 -4.23
CA MET A 311 32.14 16.39 -3.43
C MET A 311 33.32 16.54 -2.46
N VAL A 312 33.80 15.46 -1.83
CA VAL A 312 35.02 15.48 -1.01
C VAL A 312 36.23 15.83 -1.86
N GLU A 313 36.45 15.16 -3.00
CA GLU A 313 37.59 15.40 -3.90
C GLU A 313 37.61 16.84 -4.42
N GLU A 314 36.48 17.37 -4.87
CA GLU A 314 36.32 18.75 -5.31
C GLU A 314 36.60 19.74 -4.16
N ALA A 315 36.04 19.50 -2.98
CA ALA A 315 36.25 20.35 -1.82
C ALA A 315 37.73 20.40 -1.44
N VAL A 316 38.41 19.25 -1.45
CA VAL A 316 39.83 19.10 -1.14
C VAL A 316 40.71 19.79 -2.17
N ALA A 317 40.42 19.61 -3.46
CA ALA A 317 41.14 20.28 -4.54
C ALA A 317 41.01 21.81 -4.43
N GLN A 318 39.80 22.31 -4.17
CA GLN A 318 39.57 23.75 -4.03
C GLN A 318 40.17 24.32 -2.74
N GLY A 319 39.97 23.64 -1.61
CA GLY A 319 40.44 24.10 -0.31
C GLY A 319 41.96 24.07 -0.16
N SER A 320 42.62 23.03 -0.67
CA SER A 320 44.10 22.95 -0.66
C SER A 320 44.74 24.09 -1.46
N LYS A 321 44.16 24.45 -2.61
CA LYS A 321 44.60 25.62 -3.40
C LYS A 321 44.47 26.92 -2.60
N LEU A 322 43.34 27.14 -1.93
CA LEU A 322 43.12 28.32 -1.09
C LEU A 322 44.09 28.38 0.11
N TYR A 323 44.36 27.23 0.73
CA TYR A 323 45.30 27.13 1.84
C TYR A 323 46.72 27.50 1.39
N ASN A 324 47.19 26.95 0.27
CA ASN A 324 48.52 27.24 -0.29
C ASN A 324 48.68 28.70 -0.76
N GLN A 325 47.57 29.38 -1.05
CA GLN A 325 47.54 30.82 -1.37
C GLN A 325 47.54 31.72 -0.12
N GLY A 326 47.63 31.15 1.08
CA GLY A 326 47.61 31.92 2.33
C GLY A 326 46.20 32.32 2.79
N HIS A 327 45.16 31.61 2.35
CA HIS A 327 43.78 31.88 2.72
C HIS A 327 43.16 30.73 3.57
N PRO A 328 43.66 30.45 4.79
CA PRO A 328 43.19 29.33 5.61
C PRO A 328 41.72 29.47 6.02
N SER A 329 41.23 30.70 6.26
CA SER A 329 39.82 30.95 6.56
C SER A 329 38.90 30.63 5.38
N ALA A 330 39.31 30.95 4.15
CA ALA A 330 38.56 30.60 2.96
C ALA A 330 38.53 29.08 2.72
N CYS A 331 39.67 28.41 2.93
CA CYS A 331 39.80 26.95 2.91
C CYS A 331 38.85 26.28 3.90
N ALA A 332 38.86 26.71 5.17
CA ALA A 332 37.97 26.17 6.21
C ALA A 332 36.49 26.33 5.84
N ARG A 333 36.09 27.50 5.28
CA ARG A 333 34.72 27.70 4.80
C ARG A 333 34.34 26.74 3.67
N THR A 334 35.23 26.52 2.70
CA THR A 334 35.01 25.58 1.59
C THR A 334 34.78 24.16 2.11
N TYR A 335 35.62 23.67 3.03
CA TYR A 335 35.46 22.33 3.62
C TYR A 335 34.17 22.22 4.44
N ALA A 336 33.88 23.20 5.31
CA ALA A 336 32.67 23.18 6.12
C ALA A 336 31.39 23.23 5.27
N GLN A 337 31.38 24.02 4.19
CA GLN A 337 30.25 24.10 3.28
C GLN A 337 30.04 22.78 2.54
N ALA A 338 31.12 22.12 2.08
CA ALA A 338 31.03 20.81 1.45
C ALA A 338 30.45 19.76 2.41
N MET A 339 30.96 19.69 3.65
CA MET A 339 30.42 18.79 4.67
C MET A 339 28.93 19.04 4.95
N ARG A 340 28.53 20.30 5.17
CA ARG A 340 27.12 20.64 5.41
C ARG A 340 26.23 20.30 4.22
N LYS A 341 26.70 20.51 2.98
CA LYS A 341 25.97 20.10 1.78
C LYS A 341 25.80 18.58 1.73
N MET A 342 26.85 17.80 1.99
CA MET A 342 26.78 16.34 2.01
C MET A 342 25.85 15.81 3.11
N LEU A 343 25.93 16.39 4.31
CA LEU A 343 25.05 16.03 5.44
C LEU A 343 23.58 16.44 5.23
N ALA A 344 23.33 17.45 4.38
CA ALA A 344 21.99 17.91 4.05
C ALA A 344 21.36 17.13 2.88
N LEU A 345 22.11 16.25 2.20
CA LEU A 345 21.54 15.36 1.19
C LEU A 345 20.60 14.36 1.87
N LYS A 346 19.34 14.33 1.44
CA LYS A 346 18.30 13.44 2.00
C LYS A 346 18.63 11.95 1.85
N ASP A 347 19.47 11.60 0.88
CA ASP A 347 19.90 10.24 0.61
C ASP A 347 21.37 10.25 0.20
N HIS A 348 22.25 10.46 1.18
CA HIS A 348 23.67 10.65 0.92
C HIS A 348 24.42 9.35 0.64
N GLY A 349 23.85 8.17 0.91
CA GLY A 349 24.55 6.88 0.76
C GLY A 349 25.83 6.71 1.60
N MET A 350 26.25 7.74 2.36
CA MET A 350 27.43 7.69 3.21
C MET A 350 27.20 6.77 4.41
N PRO A 351 28.18 5.93 4.77
CA PRO A 351 28.06 5.06 5.92
C PRO A 351 28.07 5.86 7.23
N ALA A 352 27.45 5.32 8.28
CA ALA A 352 27.23 6.05 9.54
C ALA A 352 28.52 6.63 10.16
N HIS A 353 29.64 5.92 9.99
CA HIS A 353 30.95 6.37 10.47
C HIS A 353 31.48 7.60 9.70
N ALA A 354 31.22 7.71 8.40
CA ALA A 354 31.55 8.89 7.61
C ALA A 354 30.72 10.11 8.03
N VAL A 355 29.41 9.92 8.25
CA VAL A 355 28.51 10.97 8.75
C VAL A 355 28.95 11.46 10.12
N HIS A 356 29.29 10.54 11.03
CA HIS A 356 29.78 10.87 12.37
C HIS A 356 31.12 11.61 12.33
N ALA A 357 32.05 11.19 11.48
CA ALA A 357 33.35 11.84 11.33
C ALA A 357 33.22 13.31 10.87
N MET A 358 32.36 13.60 9.88
CA MET A 358 32.13 14.96 9.41
C MET A 358 31.40 15.82 10.43
N THR A 359 30.38 15.26 11.10
CA THR A 359 29.63 15.98 12.13
C THR A 359 30.54 16.37 13.30
N THR A 360 31.39 15.44 13.74
CA THR A 360 32.39 15.69 14.78
C THR A 360 33.44 16.72 14.34
N ALA A 361 33.89 16.66 13.08
CA ALA A 361 34.84 17.63 12.55
C ALA A 361 34.26 19.05 12.48
N LEU A 362 32.99 19.20 12.06
CA LEU A 362 32.28 20.49 12.08
C LEU A 362 32.22 21.07 13.50
N HIS A 363 31.76 20.27 14.48
CA HIS A 363 31.69 20.71 15.88
C HIS A 363 33.06 21.10 16.45
N ARG A 364 34.11 20.31 16.19
CA ARG A 364 35.46 20.60 16.66
C ARG A 364 36.05 21.84 16.00
N ALA A 365 35.73 22.10 14.74
CA ALA A 365 36.18 23.30 14.04
C ALA A 365 35.49 24.56 14.61
N GLU A 366 34.20 24.49 14.95
CA GLU A 366 33.47 25.60 15.58
C GLU A 366 34.04 25.97 16.96
N ALA A 367 34.59 25.00 17.71
CA ALA A 367 35.27 25.25 18.97
C ALA A 367 36.68 25.86 18.82
N SER A 368 37.24 25.89 17.61
CA SER A 368 38.58 26.41 17.35
C SER A 368 38.55 27.88 16.94
N HIS A 369 39.45 28.69 17.51
CA HIS A 369 39.55 30.13 17.25
C HIS A 369 40.62 30.48 16.19
N CYS A 370 41.31 29.46 15.64
CA CYS A 370 42.37 29.64 14.65
C CYS A 370 41.93 29.07 13.30
N ALA A 371 42.02 29.89 12.24
CA ALA A 371 41.60 29.51 10.90
C ALA A 371 42.40 28.32 10.32
N GLU A 372 43.69 28.20 10.67
CA GLU A 372 44.51 27.05 10.26
C GLU A 372 44.07 25.77 10.95
N SER A 373 43.85 25.84 12.27
CA SER A 373 43.32 24.71 13.05
C SER A 373 41.96 24.27 12.54
N GLN A 374 41.07 25.21 12.20
CA GLN A 374 39.77 24.92 11.58
C GLN A 374 39.94 24.17 10.25
N ALA A 375 40.82 24.65 9.37
CA ALA A 375 41.07 24.02 8.07
C ALA A 375 41.59 22.58 8.21
N TRP A 376 42.53 22.34 9.14
CA TRP A 376 43.08 21.00 9.38
C TRP A 376 42.10 20.03 10.04
N ILE A 377 41.30 20.50 11.00
CA ILE A 377 40.25 19.68 11.64
C ILE A 377 39.23 19.23 10.58
N LEU A 378 38.78 20.16 9.74
CA LEU A 378 37.83 19.86 8.66
C LEU A 378 38.45 18.96 7.59
N ARG A 379 39.72 19.18 7.23
CA ARG A 379 40.45 18.29 6.31
C ARG A 379 40.49 16.85 6.83
N GLY A 380 40.83 16.67 8.12
CA GLY A 380 40.86 15.35 8.76
C GLY A 380 39.49 14.67 8.80
N GLY A 381 38.42 15.44 8.98
CA GLY A 381 37.04 14.94 8.87
C GLY A 381 36.70 14.45 7.46
N LEU A 382 37.04 15.23 6.42
CA LEU A 382 36.85 14.85 5.01
C LEU A 382 37.66 13.60 4.65
N ASP A 383 38.92 13.51 5.07
CA ASP A 383 39.79 12.36 4.80
C ASP A 383 39.28 11.09 5.49
N THR A 384 38.81 11.21 6.73
CA THR A 384 38.20 10.09 7.45
C THR A 384 36.96 9.62 6.73
N ALA A 385 36.06 10.53 6.34
CA ALA A 385 34.87 10.21 5.56
C ALA A 385 35.21 9.60 4.19
N TYR A 386 36.26 10.08 3.52
CA TYR A 386 36.69 9.52 2.23
C TYR A 386 37.19 8.08 2.33
N ARG A 387 38.03 7.78 3.34
CA ARG A 387 38.53 6.42 3.61
C ARG A 387 37.40 5.48 4.01
N SER A 388 36.49 5.98 4.83
CA SER A 388 35.28 5.31 5.27
C SER A 388 34.43 4.84 4.09
N MET A 389 34.24 5.72 3.10
CA MET A 389 33.55 5.37 1.86
C MET A 389 34.40 4.46 0.95
N SER A 390 35.69 4.23 1.25
CA SER A 390 36.67 3.46 0.43
C SER A 390 37.00 2.07 0.95
N SER A 391 36.95 1.83 2.26
CA SER A 391 37.10 0.50 2.82
C SER A 391 35.99 -0.45 2.36
N ASP A 392 34.76 0.05 2.25
CA ASP A 392 33.60 -0.73 1.76
C ASP A 392 33.75 -1.13 0.28
N LEU A 393 34.58 -0.41 -0.50
CA LEU A 393 34.93 -0.78 -1.88
C LEU A 393 36.02 -1.86 -1.98
N SER A 394 36.95 -1.90 -1.03
CA SER A 394 38.04 -2.90 -1.09
C SER A 394 37.57 -4.29 -0.67
N GLU A 395 36.62 -4.40 0.26
CA GLU A 395 36.00 -5.69 0.60
C GLU A 395 35.13 -6.22 -0.56
N THR A 396 34.50 -5.33 -1.33
CA THR A 396 33.70 -5.73 -2.51
C THR A 396 34.53 -5.95 -3.77
N ALA A 397 35.71 -5.32 -3.89
CA ALA A 397 36.64 -5.54 -5.01
C ALA A 397 37.55 -6.78 -4.82
N SER A 398 37.81 -7.20 -3.58
CA SER A 398 38.64 -8.39 -3.29
C SER A 398 37.92 -9.72 -3.53
N VAL A 399 36.62 -9.69 -3.89
CA VAL A 399 35.80 -10.87 -4.22
C VAL A 399 35.46 -10.91 -5.73
N ARG A 400 36.17 -10.12 -6.55
CA ARG A 400 36.05 -10.21 -8.02
C ARG A 400 36.81 -11.39 -8.60
#